data_AF-A0A497P8S2-F1
#
_entry.id   AF-A0A497P8S2-F1
#
_cell.length_a   1.000
_cell.length_b   1.000
_cell.length_c   1.000
_cell.angle_alpha   90.00
_cell.angle_beta   90.00
_cell.angle_gamma   90.00
#
_symmetry.space_group_name_H-M   'P 1'
#
loop_
_entity.id
_entity.type
_entity.pdbx_description
1 polymer ?
#
loop_
_entity_poly.entity_id
_entity_poly.type
_entity_poly.pdbx_seq_one_letter_code
_entity_poly.pdbx_strand_id
1 'polypeptide(L)'
;TYVRSICDMTRRGDINRVAEAIRGYWTDKRAHPWHRIVKELSEKGPRVLEKNELEETAALLRDAVFAALDMLSLSVALNLTTRELLDIVLKEKSWRNGRREARAYCAQLAAELIAKGKLDYLVPSALERDGFGYLVPGLLQAQLDQLQSARPKLKDGAYDLSALHRSVLGRLLLRDFEVTGRALPEDDPRVKDLLEGFEHLVLEKELEQTERAVRPSDTAQVTLNGEIVEDTKPPETPEAERVEEKTPEVQLPLTEYIAPAEDLKKAKKASAKKRATKKGSAKKKTTKKSKTRARRKKKNA
;
A
#
# COMPACT_ATOMS: atom_id res chain seq x y z
N THR A 1 -8.95 -27.70 13.94
CA THR A 1 -7.75 -27.00 14.47
C THR A 1 -7.71 -25.58 13.93
N TYR A 2 -7.02 -24.66 14.61
CA TYR A 2 -6.94 -23.25 14.19
C TYR A 2 -6.42 -23.11 12.74
N VAL A 3 -5.38 -23.86 12.40
CA VAL A 3 -4.81 -23.92 11.04
C VAL A 3 -5.85 -24.26 9.97
N ARG A 4 -6.69 -25.29 10.19
CA ARG A 4 -7.75 -25.66 9.23
C ARG A 4 -8.73 -24.52 9.00
N SER A 5 -9.11 -23.81 10.06
CA SER A 5 -10.00 -22.64 9.93
C SER A 5 -9.38 -21.54 9.05
N ILE A 6 -8.09 -21.24 9.22
CA ILE A 6 -7.37 -20.29 8.36
C ILE A 6 -7.39 -20.78 6.90
N CYS A 7 -7.01 -22.03 6.66
CA CYS A 7 -6.99 -22.61 5.31
C CYS A 7 -8.38 -22.59 4.65
N ASP A 8 -9.44 -22.89 5.39
CA ASP A 8 -10.82 -22.85 4.89
C ASP A 8 -11.29 -21.42 4.58
N MET A 9 -10.84 -20.42 5.33
CA MET A 9 -11.07 -19.01 4.99
C MET A 9 -10.31 -18.60 3.73
N THR A 10 -9.05 -19.01 3.59
CA THR A 10 -8.24 -18.73 2.39
C THR A 10 -8.85 -19.37 1.14
N ARG A 11 -9.27 -20.64 1.21
CA ARG A 11 -9.93 -21.34 0.08
C ARG A 11 -11.21 -20.66 -0.38
N ARG A 12 -11.95 -20.05 0.54
CA ARG A 12 -13.17 -19.28 0.23
C ARG A 12 -12.90 -17.88 -0.31
N GLY A 13 -11.65 -17.41 -0.25
CA GLY A 13 -11.29 -16.03 -0.60
C GLY A 13 -11.71 -15.01 0.47
N ASP A 14 -11.98 -15.45 1.71
CA ASP A 14 -12.41 -14.59 2.82
C ASP A 14 -11.23 -13.81 3.43
N ILE A 15 -10.52 -13.00 2.62
CA ILE A 15 -9.28 -12.31 3.01
C ILE A 15 -9.49 -11.42 4.25
N ASN A 16 -10.63 -10.71 4.32
CA ASN A 16 -10.97 -9.87 5.46
C ASN A 16 -11.04 -10.67 6.77
N ARG A 17 -11.60 -11.88 6.75
CA ARG A 17 -11.67 -12.74 7.93
C ARG A 17 -10.30 -13.29 8.33
N VAL A 18 -9.44 -13.57 7.35
CA VAL A 18 -8.04 -13.94 7.63
C VAL A 18 -7.31 -12.77 8.28
N ALA A 19 -7.47 -11.55 7.78
CA ALA A 19 -6.88 -10.35 8.36
C ALA A 19 -7.41 -10.08 9.78
N GLU A 20 -8.71 -10.24 10.01
CA GLU A 20 -9.31 -10.18 11.35
C GLU A 20 -8.74 -11.24 12.28
N ALA A 21 -8.55 -12.48 11.80
CA ALA A 21 -7.94 -13.55 12.59
C ALA A 21 -6.50 -13.24 12.96
N ILE A 22 -5.70 -12.61 12.07
CA ILE A 22 -4.34 -12.15 12.41
C ILE A 22 -4.40 -11.00 13.41
N ARG A 23 -5.22 -9.99 13.16
CA ARG A 23 -5.42 -8.85 14.06
C ARG A 23 -5.85 -9.29 15.46
N GLY A 24 -6.67 -10.34 15.55
CA GLY A 24 -7.13 -10.96 16.78
C GLY A 24 -6.02 -11.47 17.70
N TYR A 25 -4.81 -11.69 17.18
CA TYR A 25 -3.65 -12.09 17.99
C TYR A 25 -3.31 -11.09 19.10
N TRP A 26 -3.41 -9.78 18.83
CA TRP A 26 -3.09 -8.75 19.83
C TRP A 26 -4.21 -8.52 20.84
N THR A 27 -5.42 -9.01 20.56
CA THR A 27 -6.55 -8.95 21.49
C THR A 27 -6.65 -10.20 22.35
N ASP A 28 -6.51 -11.39 21.74
CA ASP A 28 -6.55 -12.66 22.44
C ASP A 28 -5.65 -13.70 21.74
N LYS A 29 -4.46 -13.91 22.31
CA LYS A 29 -3.48 -14.90 21.81
C LYS A 29 -3.93 -16.35 21.95
N ARG A 30 -4.91 -16.63 22.82
CA ARG A 30 -5.44 -17.98 23.03
C ARG A 30 -6.46 -18.32 21.94
N ALA A 31 -7.36 -17.39 21.63
CA ALA A 31 -8.30 -17.53 20.53
C ALA A 31 -7.61 -17.48 19.15
N HIS A 32 -6.55 -16.69 19.02
CA HIS A 32 -5.82 -16.50 17.76
C HIS A 32 -4.32 -16.86 17.86
N PRO A 33 -3.96 -18.15 18.00
CA PRO A 33 -2.60 -18.57 18.34
C PRO A 33 -1.64 -18.61 17.12
N TRP A 34 -1.49 -17.51 16.38
CA TRP A 34 -0.59 -17.43 15.20
C TRP A 34 0.86 -17.83 15.50
N HIS A 35 1.37 -17.49 16.69
CA HIS A 35 2.69 -17.90 17.18
C HIS A 35 2.91 -19.42 17.27
N ARG A 36 1.83 -20.23 17.27
CA ARG A 36 1.90 -21.70 17.38
C ARG A 36 1.79 -22.41 16.05
N ILE A 37 1.28 -21.76 15.01
CA ILE A 37 0.98 -22.40 13.71
C ILE A 37 2.21 -23.11 13.15
N VAL A 38 3.37 -22.45 13.19
CA VAL A 38 4.63 -23.01 12.68
C VAL A 38 5.01 -24.28 13.43
N LYS A 39 4.91 -24.26 14.78
CA LYS A 39 5.22 -25.41 15.62
C LYS A 39 4.22 -26.55 15.41
N GLU A 40 2.93 -26.22 15.28
CA GLU A 40 1.89 -27.20 14.98
C GLU A 40 2.11 -27.87 13.62
N LEU A 41 2.46 -27.11 12.59
CA LEU A 41 2.77 -27.67 11.28
C LEU A 41 4.03 -28.54 11.31
N SER A 42 5.10 -28.09 11.95
CA SER A 42 6.38 -28.81 11.94
C SER A 42 6.37 -30.09 12.78
N GLU A 43 5.70 -30.07 13.94
CA GLU A 43 5.73 -31.21 14.87
C GLU A 43 4.57 -32.19 14.67
N LYS A 44 3.37 -31.67 14.36
CA LYS A 44 2.14 -32.48 14.25
C LYS A 44 1.73 -32.73 12.80
N GLY A 45 2.07 -31.83 11.88
CA GLY A 45 1.73 -31.95 10.46
C GLY A 45 2.18 -33.29 9.85
N PRO A 46 3.48 -33.67 9.92
CA PRO A 46 3.98 -34.92 9.33
C PRO A 46 3.40 -36.21 9.93
N ARG A 47 2.77 -36.12 11.11
CA ARG A 47 2.16 -37.27 11.79
C ARG A 47 0.68 -37.46 11.45
N VAL A 48 0.03 -36.42 10.94
CA VAL A 48 -1.42 -36.33 10.82
C VAL A 48 -1.87 -36.13 9.37
N LEU A 49 -1.02 -35.51 8.54
CA LEU A 49 -1.31 -35.17 7.16
C LEU A 49 -0.37 -35.91 6.22
N GLU A 50 -0.88 -36.27 5.05
CA GLU A 50 -0.02 -36.74 3.96
C GLU A 50 0.87 -35.59 3.45
N LYS A 51 1.96 -35.95 2.76
CA LYS A 51 2.93 -34.96 2.27
C LYS A 51 2.27 -33.89 1.38
N ASN A 52 1.40 -34.29 0.45
CA ASN A 52 0.73 -33.36 -0.46
C ASN A 52 -0.22 -32.42 0.29
N GLU A 53 -0.94 -32.93 1.29
CA GLU A 53 -1.83 -32.12 2.13
C GLU A 53 -1.05 -31.12 2.99
N LEU A 54 0.15 -31.50 3.45
CA LEU A 54 1.05 -30.62 4.19
C LEU A 54 1.56 -29.47 3.31
N GLU A 55 1.94 -29.77 2.06
CA GLU A 55 2.36 -28.79 1.08
C GLU A 55 1.23 -27.81 0.73
N GLU A 56 0.02 -28.33 0.47
CA GLU A 56 -1.16 -27.50 0.23
C GLU A 56 -1.48 -26.61 1.43
N THR A 57 -1.44 -27.18 2.65
CA THR A 57 -1.66 -26.43 3.89
C THR A 57 -0.63 -25.31 4.04
N ALA A 58 0.64 -25.58 3.74
CA ALA A 58 1.71 -24.58 3.80
C ALA A 58 1.51 -23.46 2.76
N ALA A 59 1.09 -23.79 1.54
CA ALA A 59 0.76 -22.82 0.50
C ALA A 59 -0.43 -21.95 0.91
N LEU A 60 -1.52 -22.54 1.39
CA LEU A 60 -2.70 -21.79 1.85
C LEU A 60 -2.39 -20.87 3.04
N LEU A 61 -1.51 -21.28 3.95
CA LEU A 61 -1.05 -20.43 5.05
C LEU A 61 -0.18 -19.28 4.55
N ARG A 62 0.66 -19.53 3.54
CA ARG A 62 1.45 -18.47 2.90
C ARG A 62 0.51 -17.43 2.29
N ASP A 63 -0.44 -17.87 1.47
CA ASP A 63 -1.40 -16.99 0.83
C ASP A 63 -2.22 -16.22 1.86
N ALA A 64 -2.65 -16.88 2.94
CA ALA A 64 -3.36 -16.25 4.05
C ALA A 64 -2.58 -15.06 4.64
N VAL A 65 -1.28 -15.26 4.94
CA VAL A 65 -0.45 -14.23 5.57
C VAL A 65 -0.19 -13.08 4.61
N PHE A 66 0.16 -13.36 3.36
CA PHE A 66 0.39 -12.31 2.37
C PHE A 66 -0.90 -11.55 2.01
N ALA A 67 -2.04 -12.25 1.92
CA ALA A 67 -3.34 -11.63 1.67
C ALA A 67 -3.76 -10.72 2.82
N ALA A 68 -3.60 -11.15 4.07
CA ALA A 68 -3.92 -10.32 5.23
C ALA A 68 -3.06 -9.05 5.33
N LEU A 69 -1.91 -9.04 4.67
CA LEU A 69 -1.02 -7.88 4.60
C LEU A 69 -1.24 -7.03 3.34
N ASP A 70 -2.18 -7.40 2.47
CA ASP A 70 -2.45 -6.80 1.15
C ASP A 70 -1.21 -6.83 0.22
N MET A 71 -0.51 -7.97 0.18
CA MET A 71 0.72 -8.17 -0.59
C MET A 71 0.72 -9.48 -1.40
N LEU A 72 -0.43 -9.87 -1.97
CA LEU A 72 -0.61 -11.16 -2.64
C LEU A 72 0.42 -11.43 -3.76
N SER A 73 0.81 -10.42 -4.54
CA SER A 73 1.77 -10.55 -5.64
C SER A 73 3.16 -11.01 -5.15
N LEU A 74 3.54 -10.62 -3.94
CA LEU A 74 4.86 -10.91 -3.38
C LEU A 74 4.94 -12.32 -2.75
N SER A 75 3.81 -13.01 -2.60
CA SER A 75 3.77 -14.38 -2.08
C SER A 75 4.62 -15.32 -2.94
N VAL A 76 4.61 -15.19 -4.27
CA VAL A 76 5.40 -16.06 -5.16
C VAL A 76 6.79 -15.48 -5.41
N ALA A 77 6.90 -14.16 -5.57
CA ALA A 77 8.14 -13.51 -5.98
C ALA A 77 9.23 -13.55 -4.90
N LEU A 78 8.86 -13.51 -3.61
CA LEU A 78 9.82 -13.41 -2.51
C LEU A 78 10.25 -14.79 -2.00
N ASN A 79 11.55 -15.03 -1.94
CA ASN A 79 12.14 -16.15 -1.20
C ASN A 79 12.18 -15.88 0.31
N LEU A 80 11.01 -15.60 0.88
CA LEU A 80 10.79 -15.36 2.30
C LEU A 80 9.91 -16.47 2.83
N THR A 81 10.25 -17.10 3.94
CA THR A 81 9.39 -18.12 4.55
C THR A 81 8.18 -17.49 5.25
N THR A 82 7.05 -18.20 5.28
CA THR A 82 5.85 -17.73 6.00
C THR A 82 6.13 -17.50 7.49
N ARG A 83 7.04 -18.28 8.08
CA ARG A 83 7.49 -18.12 9.47
C ARG A 83 8.20 -16.78 9.67
N GLU A 84 9.18 -16.45 8.83
CA GLU A 84 9.94 -15.21 8.96
C GLU A 84 9.02 -13.99 8.88
N LEU A 85 8.08 -14.00 7.93
CA LEU A 85 7.10 -12.93 7.79
C LEU A 85 6.18 -12.81 9.02
N LEU A 86 5.69 -13.95 9.54
CA LEU A 86 4.92 -13.97 10.78
C LEU A 86 5.74 -13.48 11.98
N ASP A 87 7.02 -13.84 12.08
CA ASP A 87 7.88 -13.38 13.17
C ASP A 87 8.08 -11.86 13.14
N ILE A 88 8.23 -11.26 11.95
CA ILE A 88 8.28 -9.79 11.78
C ILE A 88 6.97 -9.17 12.27
N VAL A 89 5.83 -9.70 11.81
CA VAL A 89 4.51 -9.19 12.17
C VAL A 89 4.25 -9.31 13.68
N LEU A 90 4.47 -10.48 14.28
CA LEU A 90 4.05 -10.80 15.65
C LEU A 90 4.98 -10.26 16.74
N LYS A 91 6.21 -9.85 16.40
CA LYS A 91 7.13 -9.17 17.33
C LYS A 91 6.67 -7.75 17.68
N GLU A 92 5.85 -7.15 16.82
CA GLU A 92 5.38 -5.78 17.00
C GLU A 92 4.29 -5.64 18.07
N LYS A 93 4.16 -4.41 18.59
CA LYS A 93 3.22 -4.09 19.69
C LYS A 93 1.76 -4.07 19.26
N SER A 94 1.48 -3.92 17.97
CA SER A 94 0.13 -3.84 17.42
C SER A 94 0.09 -4.37 15.98
N TRP A 95 -1.11 -4.77 15.53
CA TRP A 95 -1.35 -5.16 14.14
C TRP A 95 -0.89 -4.09 13.14
N ARG A 96 -1.16 -2.81 13.41
CA ARG A 96 -0.79 -1.71 12.51
C ARG A 96 0.72 -1.60 12.35
N ASN A 97 1.48 -1.73 13.45
CA ASN A 97 2.94 -1.71 13.40
C ASN A 97 3.48 -2.96 12.69
N GLY A 98 2.96 -4.14 13.03
CA GLY A 98 3.35 -5.41 12.40
C GLY A 98 3.12 -5.41 10.89
N ARG A 99 1.94 -4.93 10.45
CA ARG A 99 1.62 -4.78 9.02
C ARG A 99 2.57 -3.81 8.33
N ARG A 100 2.84 -2.64 8.93
CA ARG A 100 3.76 -1.66 8.35
C ARG A 100 5.18 -2.22 8.20
N GLU A 101 5.70 -2.85 9.24
CA GLU A 101 7.05 -3.40 9.26
C GLU A 101 7.21 -4.54 8.24
N ALA A 102 6.25 -5.46 8.21
CA ALA A 102 6.24 -6.56 7.24
C ALA A 102 6.16 -6.05 5.80
N ARG A 103 5.32 -5.05 5.52
CA ARG A 103 5.21 -4.43 4.19
C ARG A 103 6.50 -3.72 3.79
N ALA A 104 7.12 -2.98 4.70
CA ALA A 104 8.40 -2.30 4.44
C ALA A 104 9.52 -3.31 4.14
N TYR A 105 9.57 -4.40 4.90
CA TYR A 105 10.54 -5.46 4.69
C TYR A 105 10.35 -6.17 3.34
N CYS A 106 9.12 -6.54 2.99
CA CYS A 106 8.81 -7.15 1.68
C CYS A 106 9.10 -6.20 0.51
N ALA A 107 8.81 -4.91 0.65
CA ALA A 107 9.17 -3.89 -0.33
C ALA A 107 10.69 -3.80 -0.55
N GLN A 108 11.47 -3.84 0.53
CA GLN A 108 12.93 -3.82 0.44
C GLN A 108 13.45 -5.06 -0.31
N LEU A 109 12.93 -6.24 0.00
CA LEU A 109 13.30 -7.46 -0.71
C LEU A 109 12.93 -7.40 -2.20
N ALA A 110 11.75 -6.87 -2.54
CA ALA A 110 11.34 -6.68 -3.93
C ALA A 110 12.28 -5.70 -4.66
N ALA A 111 12.65 -4.58 -4.02
CA ALA A 111 13.61 -3.62 -4.56
C ALA A 111 14.99 -4.26 -4.79
N GLU A 112 15.45 -5.13 -3.87
CA GLU A 112 16.70 -5.87 -4.05
C GLU A 112 16.64 -6.87 -5.21
N LEU A 113 15.51 -7.54 -5.41
CA LEU A 113 15.33 -8.44 -6.55
C LEU A 113 15.39 -7.67 -7.88
N ILE A 114 14.74 -6.51 -7.93
CA ILE A 114 14.80 -5.59 -9.07
C ILE A 114 16.24 -5.17 -9.36
N ALA A 115 16.96 -4.69 -8.34
CA ALA A 115 18.35 -4.27 -8.48
C ALA A 115 19.30 -5.41 -8.93
N LYS A 116 18.99 -6.65 -8.54
CA LYS A 116 19.75 -7.86 -8.94
C LYS A 116 19.34 -8.41 -10.31
N GLY A 117 18.35 -7.83 -10.99
CA GLY A 117 17.81 -8.35 -12.25
C GLY A 117 17.06 -9.69 -12.10
N LYS A 118 16.62 -10.03 -10.87
CA LYS A 118 15.82 -11.23 -10.60
C LYS A 118 14.34 -10.88 -10.68
N LEU A 119 13.86 -10.75 -11.91
CA LEU A 119 12.55 -10.15 -12.21
C LEU A 119 11.43 -11.18 -12.39
N ASP A 120 11.75 -12.46 -12.26
CA ASP A 120 10.77 -13.53 -12.41
C ASP A 120 9.63 -13.35 -11.38
N TYR A 121 8.39 -13.48 -11.87
CA TYR A 121 7.15 -13.33 -11.08
C TYR A 121 6.84 -11.92 -10.56
N LEU A 122 7.72 -10.92 -10.75
CA LEU A 122 7.40 -9.52 -10.49
C LEU A 122 6.60 -8.94 -11.66
N VAL A 123 5.32 -8.70 -11.42
CA VAL A 123 4.38 -8.16 -12.41
C VAL A 123 4.01 -6.72 -12.06
N PRO A 124 4.19 -5.74 -12.97
CA PRO A 124 3.91 -4.33 -12.70
C PRO A 124 2.52 -4.07 -12.13
N SER A 125 1.46 -4.56 -12.78
CA SER A 125 0.07 -4.37 -12.34
C SER A 125 -0.22 -5.01 -10.98
N ALA A 126 0.46 -6.09 -10.65
CA ALA A 126 0.31 -6.76 -9.37
C ALA A 126 0.99 -5.99 -8.24
N LEU A 127 2.16 -5.39 -8.50
CA LEU A 127 2.82 -4.48 -7.56
C LEU A 127 1.99 -3.22 -7.32
N GLU A 128 1.41 -2.63 -8.36
CA GLU A 128 0.51 -1.47 -8.24
C GLU A 128 -0.69 -1.80 -7.35
N ARG A 129 -1.37 -2.91 -7.63
CA ARG A 129 -2.52 -3.37 -6.83
C ARG A 129 -2.17 -3.56 -5.36
N ASP A 130 -0.99 -4.10 -5.08
CA ASP A 130 -0.52 -4.36 -3.72
C ASP A 130 0.03 -3.10 -3.03
N GLY A 131 0.02 -1.94 -3.69
CA GLY A 131 0.50 -0.66 -3.13
C GLY A 131 2.01 -0.44 -3.23
N PHE A 132 2.69 -1.18 -4.11
CA PHE A 132 4.12 -1.07 -4.44
C PHE A 132 4.36 -0.45 -5.82
N GLY A 133 3.42 0.34 -6.33
CA GLY A 133 3.53 0.99 -7.64
C GLY A 133 4.79 1.84 -7.82
N TYR A 134 5.36 2.38 -6.74
CA TYR A 134 6.62 3.13 -6.78
C TYR A 134 7.84 2.28 -7.17
N LEU A 135 7.76 0.94 -7.11
CA LEU A 135 8.82 0.04 -7.59
C LEU A 135 8.72 -0.25 -9.09
N VAL A 136 7.57 0.04 -9.72
CA VAL A 136 7.31 -0.27 -11.13
C VAL A 136 8.29 0.40 -12.09
N PRO A 137 8.65 1.70 -11.93
CA PRO A 137 9.63 2.32 -12.82
C PRO A 137 10.97 1.58 -12.81
N GLY A 138 11.48 1.21 -11.62
CA GLY A 138 12.71 0.44 -11.49
C GLY A 138 12.60 -0.97 -12.07
N LEU A 139 11.45 -1.63 -11.89
CA LEU A 139 11.17 -2.94 -12.50
C LEU A 139 11.19 -2.87 -14.03
N LEU A 140 10.51 -1.89 -14.62
CA LEU A 140 10.46 -1.72 -16.07
C LEU A 140 11.84 -1.40 -16.65
N GLN A 141 12.63 -0.57 -15.97
CA GLN A 141 14.02 -0.31 -16.36
C GLN A 141 14.85 -1.59 -16.34
N ALA A 142 14.79 -2.35 -15.25
CA ALA A 142 15.53 -3.60 -15.14
C ALA A 142 15.10 -4.63 -16.21
N GLN A 143 13.81 -4.68 -16.57
CA GLN A 143 13.31 -5.54 -17.65
C GLN A 143 13.87 -5.13 -19.02
N LEU A 144 13.92 -3.83 -19.30
CA LEU A 144 14.50 -3.28 -20.53
C LEU A 144 16.00 -3.56 -20.60
N ASP A 145 16.75 -3.29 -19.53
CA ASP A 145 18.19 -3.56 -19.45
C ASP A 145 18.50 -5.04 -19.69
N GLN A 146 17.67 -5.94 -19.11
CA GLN A 146 17.78 -7.38 -19.32
C GLN A 146 17.47 -7.78 -20.77
N LEU A 147 16.49 -7.14 -21.42
CA LEU A 147 16.15 -7.38 -22.82
C LEU A 147 17.27 -6.90 -23.76
N GLN A 148 17.76 -5.67 -23.58
CA GLN A 148 18.86 -5.11 -24.38
C GLN A 148 20.13 -5.98 -24.27
N SER A 149 20.45 -6.43 -23.05
CA SER A 149 21.58 -7.34 -22.79
C SER A 149 21.38 -8.73 -23.41
N ALA A 150 20.13 -9.12 -23.68
CA ALA A 150 19.76 -10.41 -24.25
C ALA A 150 19.70 -10.42 -25.78
N ARG A 151 20.21 -9.38 -26.47
CA ARG A 151 20.24 -9.33 -27.94
C ARG A 151 20.84 -10.62 -28.53
N PRO A 152 20.12 -11.33 -29.42
CA PRO A 152 20.62 -12.53 -30.08
C PRO A 152 21.95 -12.27 -30.79
N LYS A 153 22.88 -13.23 -30.67
CA LYS A 153 24.19 -13.17 -31.33
C LYS A 153 24.41 -14.41 -32.18
N LEU A 154 24.93 -14.22 -33.39
CA LEU A 154 25.32 -15.32 -34.27
C LEU A 154 26.59 -15.99 -33.71
N LYS A 155 26.50 -17.30 -33.47
CA LYS A 155 27.62 -18.17 -33.09
C LYS A 155 27.49 -19.49 -33.84
N ASP A 156 28.55 -19.93 -34.50
CA ASP A 156 28.60 -21.22 -35.18
C ASP A 156 27.42 -21.48 -36.14
N GLY A 157 26.98 -20.45 -36.88
CA GLY A 157 25.87 -20.55 -37.86
C GLY A 157 24.46 -20.54 -37.26
N ALA A 158 24.32 -20.26 -35.96
CA ALA A 158 23.02 -20.12 -35.30
C ALA A 158 22.99 -18.92 -34.34
N TYR A 159 21.82 -18.30 -34.21
CA TYR A 159 21.57 -17.27 -33.20
C TYR A 159 21.38 -17.91 -31.83
N ASP A 160 22.17 -17.48 -30.84
CA ASP A 160 22.03 -17.89 -29.44
C ASP A 160 20.88 -17.12 -28.78
N LEU A 161 19.81 -17.84 -28.43
CA LEU A 161 18.59 -17.31 -27.80
C LEU A 161 18.55 -17.58 -26.29
N SER A 162 19.61 -18.14 -25.73
CA SER A 162 19.66 -18.54 -24.31
C SER A 162 19.41 -17.37 -23.35
N ALA A 163 19.85 -16.17 -23.72
CA ALA A 163 19.62 -14.96 -22.92
C ALA A 163 18.15 -14.49 -22.97
N LEU A 164 17.51 -14.56 -24.14
CA LEU A 164 16.09 -14.23 -24.30
C LEU A 164 15.18 -15.18 -23.51
N HIS A 165 15.49 -16.48 -23.48
CA HIS A 165 14.77 -17.45 -22.64
C HIS A 165 14.84 -17.13 -21.13
N ARG A 166 15.87 -16.41 -20.70
CA ARG A 166 16.03 -16.02 -19.29
C ARG A 166 15.38 -14.68 -18.96
N SER A 167 15.12 -13.83 -19.96
CA SER A 167 14.48 -12.54 -19.74
C SER A 167 12.96 -12.63 -19.79
N VAL A 168 12.27 -11.83 -18.99
CA VAL A 168 10.80 -11.83 -18.93
C VAL A 168 10.21 -11.44 -20.30
N LEU A 169 10.70 -10.35 -20.88
CA LEU A 169 10.26 -9.85 -22.18
C LEU A 169 10.73 -10.74 -23.34
N GLY A 170 11.93 -11.31 -23.25
CA GLY A 170 12.44 -12.22 -24.28
C GLY A 170 11.64 -13.52 -24.36
N ARG A 171 11.18 -14.08 -23.23
CA ARG A 171 10.27 -15.24 -23.24
C ARG A 171 8.94 -14.94 -23.93
N LEU A 172 8.39 -13.73 -23.74
CA LEU A 172 7.16 -13.31 -24.43
C LEU A 172 7.39 -13.23 -25.93
N LEU A 173 8.46 -12.54 -26.35
CA LEU A 173 8.85 -12.44 -27.76
C LEU A 173 9.03 -13.82 -28.41
N LEU A 174 9.81 -14.72 -27.78
CA LEU A 174 10.04 -16.06 -28.30
C LEU A 174 8.75 -16.88 -28.42
N ARG A 175 7.80 -16.69 -27.50
CA ARG A 175 6.49 -17.34 -27.58
C ARG A 175 5.68 -16.81 -28.75
N ASP A 176 5.70 -15.50 -28.99
CA ASP A 176 4.93 -14.86 -30.06
C ASP A 176 5.43 -15.27 -31.47
N PHE A 177 6.72 -15.63 -31.58
CA PHE A 177 7.33 -16.21 -32.79
C PHE A 177 7.42 -17.75 -32.79
N GLU A 178 6.78 -18.41 -31.82
CA GLU A 178 6.74 -19.88 -31.69
C GLU A 178 8.13 -20.56 -31.64
N VAL A 179 9.12 -19.90 -31.04
CA VAL A 179 10.49 -20.40 -30.89
C VAL A 179 10.68 -21.06 -29.52
N THR A 180 10.74 -22.39 -29.51
CA THR A 180 10.97 -23.19 -28.29
C THR A 180 12.45 -23.49 -28.04
N GLY A 181 13.27 -23.48 -29.10
CA GLY A 181 14.70 -23.78 -29.05
C GLY A 181 15.54 -22.67 -28.44
N ARG A 182 16.73 -23.02 -27.93
CA ARG A 182 17.73 -22.06 -27.42
C ARG A 182 18.69 -21.54 -28.48
N ALA A 183 18.64 -22.12 -29.67
CA ALA A 183 19.38 -21.68 -30.83
C ALA A 183 18.47 -21.73 -32.05
N LEU A 184 18.66 -20.79 -32.97
CA LEU A 184 17.93 -20.73 -34.24
C LEU A 184 18.95 -20.63 -35.38
N PRO A 185 18.98 -21.59 -36.33
CA PRO A 185 19.90 -21.52 -37.48
C PRO A 185 19.75 -20.22 -38.25
N GLU A 186 20.84 -19.68 -38.80
CA GLU A 186 20.82 -18.42 -39.57
C GLU A 186 19.87 -18.47 -40.77
N ASP A 187 19.75 -19.64 -41.41
CA ASP A 187 18.88 -19.87 -42.57
C ASP A 187 17.39 -20.09 -42.21
N ASP A 188 17.03 -20.12 -40.92
CA ASP A 188 15.64 -20.31 -40.51
C ASP A 188 14.81 -19.05 -40.90
N PRO A 189 13.68 -19.20 -41.60
CA PRO A 189 12.90 -18.07 -42.10
C PRO A 189 12.40 -17.13 -40.99
N ARG A 190 12.29 -17.62 -39.75
CA ARG A 190 11.82 -16.84 -38.59
C ARG A 190 12.88 -15.90 -38.03
N VAL A 191 14.16 -16.08 -38.39
CA VAL A 191 15.27 -15.28 -37.84
C VAL A 191 15.06 -13.79 -38.11
N LYS A 192 14.72 -13.44 -39.35
CA LYS A 192 14.56 -12.05 -39.75
C LYS A 192 13.43 -11.39 -38.94
N ASP A 193 12.27 -12.03 -38.91
CA ASP A 193 11.09 -11.50 -38.20
C ASP A 193 11.34 -11.43 -36.69
N LEU A 194 12.08 -12.39 -36.12
CA LEU A 194 12.45 -12.40 -34.70
C LEU A 194 13.39 -11.25 -34.35
N LEU A 195 14.38 -10.96 -35.19
CA LEU A 195 15.34 -9.87 -34.98
C LEU A 195 14.67 -8.50 -35.13
N GLU A 196 13.83 -8.33 -36.16
CA GLU A 196 13.02 -7.12 -36.33
C GLU A 196 12.06 -6.95 -35.14
N GLY A 197 11.37 -8.01 -34.73
CA GLY A 197 10.48 -8.03 -33.56
C GLY A 197 11.21 -7.69 -32.26
N PHE A 198 12.46 -8.15 -32.09
CA PHE A 198 13.29 -7.78 -30.96
C PHE A 198 13.58 -6.28 -30.94
N GLU A 199 13.99 -5.69 -32.06
CA GLU A 199 14.29 -4.26 -32.16
C GLU A 199 13.04 -3.41 -31.93
N HIS A 200 11.89 -3.82 -32.48
CA HIS A 200 10.61 -3.19 -32.23
C HIS A 200 10.22 -3.22 -30.74
N LEU A 201 10.38 -4.38 -30.08
CA LEU A 201 10.05 -4.51 -28.66
C LEU A 201 10.94 -3.64 -27.77
N VAL A 202 12.23 -3.54 -28.07
CA VAL A 202 13.15 -2.65 -27.34
C VAL A 202 12.68 -1.19 -27.47
N LEU A 203 12.40 -0.75 -28.70
CA LEU A 203 11.97 0.62 -28.97
C LEU A 203 10.61 0.95 -28.34
N GLU A 204 9.64 0.03 -28.41
CA GLU A 204 8.34 0.17 -27.75
C GLU A 204 8.50 0.39 -26.24
N LYS A 205 9.37 -0.40 -25.59
CA LYS A 205 9.60 -0.28 -24.15
C LYS A 205 10.37 0.98 -23.75
N GLU A 206 11.28 1.46 -24.59
CA GLU A 206 11.94 2.76 -24.40
C GLU A 206 10.94 3.93 -24.50
N LEU A 207 10.01 3.86 -25.45
CA LEU A 207 8.95 4.85 -25.62
C LEU A 207 7.96 4.82 -24.45
N GLU A 208 7.51 3.65 -24.02
CA GLU A 208 6.60 3.50 -22.86
C GLU A 208 7.19 4.13 -21.59
N GLN A 209 8.50 3.97 -21.36
CA GLN A 209 9.18 4.59 -20.22
C GLN A 209 9.24 6.12 -20.35
N THR A 210 9.53 6.60 -21.55
CA THR A 210 9.62 8.04 -21.84
C THR A 210 8.24 8.69 -21.67
N GLU A 211 7.17 8.08 -22.17
CA GLU A 211 5.81 8.57 -22.02
C GLU A 211 5.31 8.52 -20.57
N ARG A 212 5.66 7.47 -19.81
CA ARG A 212 5.38 7.39 -18.37
C ARG A 212 6.15 8.42 -17.55
N ALA A 213 7.35 8.81 -17.97
CA ALA A 213 8.11 9.87 -17.31
C ALA A 213 7.53 11.27 -17.59
N VAL A 214 6.88 11.46 -18.76
CA VAL A 214 6.31 12.74 -19.18
C VAL A 214 4.88 12.94 -18.68
N ARG A 215 4.10 11.87 -18.51
CA ARG A 215 2.82 11.97 -17.82
C ARG A 215 3.07 11.94 -16.32
N PRO A 216 2.78 13.02 -15.55
CA PRO A 216 2.61 12.84 -14.12
C PRO A 216 1.54 11.76 -13.97
N SER A 217 1.89 10.63 -13.35
CA SER A 217 0.88 9.69 -12.91
C SER A 217 -0.11 10.51 -12.09
N ASP A 218 -1.40 10.46 -12.40
CA ASP A 218 -2.42 10.92 -11.47
C ASP A 218 -2.11 10.20 -10.16
N THR A 219 -1.51 10.93 -9.23
CA THR A 219 -1.04 10.32 -7.99
C THR A 219 -2.31 10.01 -7.23
N ALA A 220 -2.79 8.76 -7.31
CA ALA A 220 -3.57 8.18 -6.25
C ALA A 220 -2.65 8.19 -5.03
N GLN A 221 -2.61 9.31 -4.32
CA GLN A 221 -1.93 9.43 -3.05
C GLN A 221 -2.63 8.45 -2.13
N VAL A 222 -1.98 7.34 -1.85
CA VAL A 222 -2.42 6.45 -0.79
C VAL A 222 -1.83 7.04 0.49
N THR A 223 -2.68 7.33 1.47
CA THR A 223 -2.20 7.80 2.77
C THR A 223 -1.25 6.76 3.39
N LEU A 224 -0.42 7.14 4.35
CA LEU A 224 0.43 6.22 5.16
C LEU A 224 -0.34 5.06 5.82
N ASN A 225 -1.68 5.03 5.70
CA ASN A 225 -2.58 4.01 6.25
C ASN A 225 -3.21 3.09 5.19
N GLY A 226 -3.02 3.33 3.90
CA GLY A 226 -3.56 2.50 2.83
C GLY A 226 -4.93 2.92 2.29
N GLU A 227 -5.43 4.11 2.65
CA GLU A 227 -6.68 4.65 2.10
C GLU A 227 -6.39 5.46 0.84
N ILE A 228 -7.15 5.20 -0.22
CA ILE A 228 -7.07 5.91 -1.51
C ILE A 228 -7.62 7.32 -1.30
N VAL A 229 -6.82 8.35 -1.59
CA VAL A 229 -7.34 9.72 -1.70
C VAL A 229 -8.11 9.79 -3.01
N GLU A 230 -9.43 9.86 -2.93
CA GLU A 230 -10.27 10.14 -4.10
C GLU A 230 -10.03 11.58 -4.54
N ASP A 231 -9.48 11.75 -5.74
CA ASP A 231 -9.46 13.04 -6.42
C ASP A 231 -10.92 13.45 -6.69
N THR A 232 -11.45 14.27 -5.80
CA THR A 232 -12.67 15.01 -6.05
C THR A 232 -12.38 15.97 -7.19
N LYS A 233 -12.56 15.49 -8.43
CA LYS A 233 -12.71 16.37 -9.60
C LYS A 233 -13.77 17.41 -9.23
N PRO A 234 -13.45 18.72 -9.27
CA PRO A 234 -14.48 19.72 -9.13
C PRO A 234 -15.48 19.49 -10.27
N PRO A 235 -16.79 19.35 -9.99
CA PRO A 235 -17.76 19.20 -11.06
C PRO A 235 -17.72 20.46 -11.92
N GLU A 236 -17.60 20.25 -13.23
CA GLU A 236 -17.84 21.26 -14.25
C GLU A 236 -19.20 21.91 -13.96
N THR A 237 -19.18 23.22 -13.78
CA THR A 237 -20.36 24.05 -13.60
C THR A 237 -21.29 23.96 -14.82
N PRO A 238 -22.60 23.87 -14.61
CA PRO A 238 -23.55 24.68 -15.34
C PRO A 238 -24.04 25.84 -14.45
N GLU A 239 -24.31 26.95 -15.13
CA GLU A 239 -24.57 28.26 -14.57
C GLU A 239 -25.84 28.35 -13.70
N ALA A 240 -25.69 29.12 -12.61
CA ALA A 240 -26.65 30.01 -11.96
C ALA A 240 -28.04 29.48 -11.53
N GLU A 241 -28.23 29.40 -10.21
CA GLU A 241 -29.27 30.20 -9.54
C GLU A 241 -28.90 30.43 -8.06
N ARG A 242 -29.05 31.69 -7.63
CA ARG A 242 -28.70 32.22 -6.30
C ARG A 242 -29.71 31.75 -5.25
N VAL A 243 -29.27 31.34 -4.06
CA VAL A 243 -29.76 31.85 -2.75
C VAL A 243 -28.65 31.73 -1.69
N GLU A 244 -28.53 32.79 -0.89
CA GLU A 244 -27.64 33.07 0.25
C GLU A 244 -27.71 31.98 1.35
N GLU A 245 -26.66 31.66 2.12
CA GLU A 245 -26.06 32.50 3.16
C GLU A 245 -24.65 32.00 3.54
N LYS A 246 -23.75 32.98 3.72
CA LYS A 246 -22.38 32.81 4.21
C LYS A 246 -22.38 32.53 5.72
N THR A 247 -21.82 31.40 6.15
CA THR A 247 -21.15 31.31 7.45
C THR A 247 -19.64 31.49 7.25
N PRO A 248 -19.01 32.53 7.82
CA PRO A 248 -17.56 32.65 7.77
C PRO A 248 -16.96 31.73 8.84
N GLU A 249 -16.45 30.57 8.43
CA GLU A 249 -15.46 29.86 9.24
C GLU A 249 -14.18 30.69 9.22
N VAL A 250 -13.96 31.42 10.31
CA VAL A 250 -12.74 32.19 10.54
C VAL A 250 -11.61 31.20 10.81
N GLN A 251 -10.80 30.94 9.79
CA GLN A 251 -9.53 30.22 9.93
C GLN A 251 -8.60 31.06 10.83
N LEU A 252 -8.18 30.49 11.96
CA LEU A 252 -7.23 31.15 12.86
C LEU A 252 -5.82 31.14 12.22
N PRO A 253 -5.05 32.23 12.33
CA PRO A 253 -3.70 32.30 11.76
C PRO A 253 -2.73 31.34 12.49
N LEU A 254 -1.88 30.64 11.72
CA LEU A 254 -0.87 29.66 12.16
C LEU A 254 0.29 30.26 12.99
N THR A 255 -0.01 31.01 14.04
CA THR A 255 1.02 31.59 14.95
C THR A 255 0.89 31.15 16.41
N GLU A 256 0.05 30.14 16.70
CA GLU A 256 -0.14 29.63 18.07
C GLU A 256 1.13 29.01 18.71
N TYR A 257 2.18 28.72 17.93
CA TYR A 257 3.40 28.10 18.44
C TYR A 257 4.53 29.06 18.81
N ILE A 258 4.36 30.39 18.64
CA ILE A 258 5.47 31.35 18.84
C ILE A 258 5.15 32.42 19.91
N ALA A 259 3.91 32.58 20.38
CA ALA A 259 3.58 33.61 21.37
C ALA A 259 3.52 33.07 22.82
N PRO A 260 4.13 33.77 23.81
CA PRO A 260 4.07 33.37 25.21
C PRO A 260 2.64 33.45 25.80
N ALA A 261 2.36 32.54 26.74
CA ALA A 261 1.02 32.11 27.14
C ALA A 261 0.06 33.17 27.73
N GLU A 262 0.52 34.39 28.04
CA GLU A 262 -0.32 35.42 28.67
C GLU A 262 -1.21 36.19 27.69
N ASP A 263 -0.86 36.27 26.40
CA ASP A 263 -1.65 37.02 25.41
C ASP A 263 -2.81 36.22 24.78
N LEU A 264 -2.80 34.89 24.89
CA LEU A 264 -3.87 34.02 24.38
C LEU A 264 -5.21 34.16 25.14
N LYS A 265 -5.19 34.65 26.38
CA LYS A 265 -6.42 34.83 27.20
C LYS A 265 -7.19 36.11 26.87
N LYS A 266 -6.56 37.12 26.26
CA LYS A 266 -7.25 38.36 25.83
C LYS A 266 -7.95 38.21 24.47
N ALA A 267 -7.40 37.41 23.56
CA ALA A 267 -7.99 37.17 22.24
C ALA A 267 -9.32 36.39 22.30
N LYS A 268 -9.45 35.40 23.21
CA LYS A 268 -10.68 34.60 23.38
C LYS A 268 -11.88 35.38 23.96
N LYS A 269 -11.68 36.53 24.62
CA LYS A 269 -12.78 37.35 25.17
C LYS A 269 -13.30 38.43 24.19
N ALA A 270 -12.56 38.74 23.12
CA ALA A 270 -12.97 39.73 22.13
C ALA A 270 -13.92 39.17 21.04
N SER A 271 -13.87 37.87 20.77
CA SER A 271 -14.71 37.20 19.77
C SER A 271 -16.13 36.87 20.24
N ALA A 272 -16.38 36.84 21.56
CA ALA A 272 -17.69 36.47 22.13
C ALA A 272 -18.70 37.62 22.26
N LYS A 273 -18.35 38.88 21.89
CA LYS A 273 -19.19 40.07 22.21
C LYS A 273 -19.72 40.87 21.01
N LYS A 274 -19.77 40.30 19.80
CA LYS A 274 -20.25 41.00 18.59
C LYS A 274 -21.42 40.33 17.85
N ARG A 275 -22.32 39.63 18.56
CA ARG A 275 -23.58 39.15 17.97
C ARG A 275 -24.76 39.16 18.95
N ALA A 276 -25.06 40.33 19.51
CA ALA A 276 -26.40 40.63 20.03
C ALA A 276 -26.55 42.15 20.16
N THR A 277 -27.10 42.80 19.12
CA THR A 277 -28.01 43.95 19.25
C THR A 277 -28.31 44.54 17.88
N LYS A 278 -29.56 44.47 17.40
CA LYS A 278 -30.34 45.67 17.06
C LYS A 278 -31.80 45.38 16.66
N LYS A 279 -32.72 45.81 17.54
CA LYS A 279 -33.82 46.78 17.30
C LYS A 279 -34.76 46.67 18.50
N GLY A 280 -34.72 47.60 19.46
CA GLY A 280 -35.45 48.88 19.46
C GLY A 280 -36.66 48.68 20.41
N SER A 281 -37.03 49.54 21.35
CA SER A 281 -36.79 50.96 21.59
C SER A 281 -37.26 51.33 23.00
N ALA A 282 -36.54 52.25 23.64
CA ALA A 282 -36.98 53.35 24.52
C ALA A 282 -38.07 53.15 25.61
N LYS A 283 -37.66 53.26 26.89
CA LYS A 283 -38.09 54.28 27.90
C LYS A 283 -37.44 53.93 29.26
N LYS A 284 -36.47 54.69 29.78
CA LYS A 284 -36.54 55.96 30.55
C LYS A 284 -36.77 55.76 32.07
N LYS A 285 -35.79 56.25 32.87
CA LYS A 285 -35.83 56.66 34.31
C LYS A 285 -35.95 55.50 35.34
N THR A 286 -35.35 55.46 36.53
CA THR A 286 -34.69 56.47 37.40
C THR A 286 -34.01 55.80 38.60
N THR A 287 -32.81 56.28 38.95
CA THR A 287 -32.27 56.61 40.30
C THR A 287 -32.24 55.63 41.50
N LYS A 288 -31.01 55.56 42.04
CA LYS A 288 -30.53 55.84 43.42
C LYS A 288 -30.62 54.81 44.56
N LYS A 289 -29.45 54.79 45.25
CA LYS A 289 -29.18 54.75 46.70
C LYS A 289 -29.11 53.38 47.38
N SER A 290 -27.91 52.99 47.81
CA SER A 290 -27.44 53.00 49.22
C SER A 290 -27.77 51.66 49.92
N LYS A 291 -27.04 51.08 50.88
CA LYS A 291 -26.12 51.58 51.90
C LYS A 291 -25.67 50.33 52.70
N THR A 292 -24.43 50.30 53.23
CA THR A 292 -24.04 49.71 54.56
C THR A 292 -24.26 48.19 54.82
N ARG A 293 -23.59 47.46 55.73
CA ARG A 293 -22.36 47.54 56.56
C ARG A 293 -22.30 46.18 57.31
N ALA A 294 -21.09 45.68 57.52
CA ALA A 294 -20.59 45.00 58.74
C ALA A 294 -21.17 43.65 59.26
N ARG A 295 -20.19 42.77 59.55
CA ARG A 295 -19.93 42.06 60.83
C ARG A 295 -20.89 40.95 61.29
N ARG A 296 -20.36 39.72 61.39
CA ARG A 296 -19.99 38.94 62.61
C ARG A 296 -19.96 37.45 62.24
N LYS A 297 -18.81 36.78 62.35
CA LYS A 297 -18.34 36.00 63.51
C LYS A 297 -19.17 34.75 63.84
N LYS A 298 -18.45 33.62 63.73
CA LYS A 298 -18.32 32.50 64.69
C LYS A 298 -19.36 31.38 64.71
N LYS A 299 -18.76 30.20 64.53
CA LYS A 299 -18.79 28.98 65.36
C LYS A 299 -19.89 27.94 65.11
N ASN A 300 -19.36 26.76 64.74
CA ASN A 300 -19.57 25.42 65.30
C ASN A 300 -21.01 24.94 65.48
N ALA A 301 -21.33 23.86 64.77
CA ALA A 301 -21.43 22.54 65.37
C ALA A 301 -20.67 21.55 64.47
#